data_AF-A0A7X5WQA5-F1
#
_entry.id   AF-A0A7X5WQA5-F1
#
_cell.length_a   1.000
_cell.length_b   1.000
_cell.length_c   1.000
_cell.angle_alpha   90.00
_cell.angle_beta   90.00
_cell.angle_gamma   90.00
#
_symmetry.space_group_name_H-M   'P 1'
#
loop_
_entity.id
_entity.type
_entity.pdbx_description
1 polymer ?
#
loop_
_entity_poly.entity_id
_entity_poly.type
_entity_poly.pdbx_seq_one_letter_code
_entity_poly.pdbx_strand_id
1 'polypeptide(L)'
;GRYASEGEFFKYHRFDAPDGYDTVEWLAAQPWSNGRVGMWGTSYGAHTQADAAKLNPPSLATMVLNQGGMANGWDHAIRRGGAFELGREMTWAWQEIPRESDDPVVKELFASEDVRAWYSALPLRLREGTSPLAAAPNFEAYFLNELRSADYGEFWKGIGLNWVEYYEDTADVPMLHIGGWYDIFLRGTIGSYSELRRLKSSPVRLLVGPWTHSGNARTYAGDVDFGPEAAIAD
;
A
#
# COMPACT_ATOMS: atom_id res chain seq x y z
N GLY A 1 -4.01 15.19 -2.61
CA GLY A 1 -5.31 15.24 -3.32
C GLY A 1 -6.29 14.20 -2.83
N ARG A 2 -6.40 14.04 -1.50
CA ARG A 2 -7.39 13.17 -0.86
C ARG A 2 -7.91 13.88 0.38
N TYR A 3 -9.20 13.75 0.65
CA TYR A 3 -9.87 14.46 1.75
C TYR A 3 -9.54 15.96 1.73
N ALA A 4 -9.03 16.49 2.85
CA ALA A 4 -8.68 17.90 2.99
C ALA A 4 -7.35 18.28 2.30
N SER A 5 -6.54 17.33 1.85
CA SER A 5 -5.24 17.62 1.24
C SER A 5 -5.39 18.01 -0.24
N GLU A 6 -4.82 19.17 -0.59
CA GLU A 6 -4.74 19.71 -1.95
C GLU A 6 -4.01 18.77 -2.95
N GLY A 7 -4.03 19.12 -4.24
CA GLY A 7 -3.40 18.35 -5.32
C GLY A 7 -4.29 17.24 -5.88
N GLU A 8 -3.74 16.42 -6.77
CA GLU A 8 -4.46 15.32 -7.42
C GLU A 8 -4.02 13.96 -6.86
N PHE A 9 -4.96 13.02 -6.73
CA PHE A 9 -4.63 11.65 -6.30
C PHE A 9 -4.32 10.74 -7.49
N PHE A 10 -3.20 10.04 -7.40
CA PHE A 10 -2.89 8.83 -8.17
C PHE A 10 -2.39 7.77 -7.20
N LYS A 11 -2.78 6.51 -7.39
CA LYS A 11 -2.37 5.43 -6.49
C LYS A 11 -0.89 5.09 -6.73
N TYR A 12 -0.13 4.90 -5.66
CA TYR A 12 1.32 4.62 -5.68
C TYR A 12 2.10 5.71 -6.43
N HIS A 13 1.78 6.98 -6.14
CA HIS A 13 2.32 8.12 -6.87
C HIS A 13 3.81 8.28 -6.56
N ARG A 14 4.59 8.72 -7.55
CA ARG A 14 5.99 9.17 -7.35
C ARG A 14 6.18 10.28 -6.29
N PHE A 15 5.09 10.89 -5.82
CA PHE A 15 5.13 11.96 -4.82
C PHE A 15 4.88 11.46 -3.40
N ASP A 16 4.42 10.21 -3.22
CA ASP A 16 4.25 9.61 -1.88
C ASP A 16 5.58 9.62 -1.09
N ALA A 17 6.72 9.45 -1.78
CA ALA A 17 8.05 9.51 -1.20
C ALA A 17 8.47 10.93 -0.74
N PRO A 18 8.53 11.95 -1.63
CA PRO A 18 8.90 13.32 -1.21
C PRO A 18 7.89 13.94 -0.25
N ASP A 19 6.58 13.71 -0.40
CA ASP A 19 5.58 14.20 0.54
C ASP A 19 5.79 13.60 1.95
N GLY A 20 6.16 12.32 2.00
CA GLY A 20 6.54 11.64 3.24
C GLY A 20 7.82 12.19 3.86
N TYR A 21 8.85 12.46 3.05
CA TYR A 21 10.09 13.11 3.49
C TYR A 21 9.81 14.49 4.09
N ASP A 22 9.11 15.35 3.34
CA ASP A 22 8.81 16.73 3.76
C ASP A 22 7.95 16.74 5.02
N THR A 23 7.01 15.80 5.15
CA THR A 23 6.20 15.65 6.35
C THR A 23 7.04 15.28 7.57
N VAL A 24 7.97 14.33 7.43
CA VAL A 24 8.87 13.93 8.53
C VAL A 24 9.74 15.11 8.98
N GLU A 25 10.36 15.82 8.05
CA GLU A 25 11.23 16.95 8.40
C GLU A 25 10.43 18.14 8.95
N TRP A 26 9.22 18.39 8.44
CA TRP A 26 8.33 19.39 8.99
C TRP A 26 7.93 19.05 10.44
N LEU A 27 7.54 17.81 10.72
CA LEU A 27 7.18 17.36 12.08
C LEU A 27 8.36 17.49 13.05
N ALA A 28 9.58 17.21 12.59
CA ALA A 28 10.79 17.32 13.40
C ALA A 28 11.13 18.77 13.78
N ALA A 29 10.83 19.74 12.91
CA ALA A 29 11.13 21.16 13.11
C ALA A 29 10.15 21.89 14.05
N GLN A 30 9.06 21.24 14.47
CA GLN A 30 8.04 21.89 15.29
C GLN A 30 8.51 22.13 16.73
N PRO A 31 8.08 23.24 17.40
CA PRO A 31 8.54 23.59 18.74
C PRO A 31 8.12 22.59 19.83
N TRP A 32 7.12 21.76 19.55
CA TRP A 32 6.65 20.69 20.44
C TRP A 32 7.31 19.33 20.16
N SER A 33 8.12 19.25 19.10
CA SER A 33 8.84 18.03 18.72
C SER A 33 10.20 17.98 19.38
N ASN A 34 10.67 16.77 19.70
CA ASN A 34 12.04 16.53 20.14
C ASN A 34 13.00 16.25 18.96
N GLY A 35 12.55 16.49 17.72
CA GLY A 35 13.31 16.28 16.50
C GLY A 35 13.38 14.82 16.02
N ARG A 36 12.66 13.90 16.66
CA ARG A 36 12.65 12.47 16.29
C ARG A 36 11.24 12.03 15.91
N VAL A 37 11.08 11.60 14.66
CA VAL A 37 9.78 11.18 14.12
C VAL A 37 9.76 9.67 13.91
N GLY A 38 8.76 9.00 14.47
CA GLY A 38 8.48 7.59 14.18
C GLY A 38 7.30 7.49 13.21
N MET A 39 7.29 6.47 12.36
CA MET A 39 6.16 6.17 11.51
C MET A 39 5.56 4.80 11.86
N TRP A 40 4.23 4.72 11.79
CA TRP A 40 3.45 3.50 11.90
C TRP A 40 2.23 3.61 10.98
N GLY A 41 1.75 2.48 10.48
CA GLY A 41 0.59 2.43 9.61
C GLY A 41 0.38 1.07 9.00
N THR A 42 -0.88 0.78 8.69
CA THR A 42 -1.32 -0.49 8.11
C THR A 42 -1.57 -0.33 6.61
N SER A 43 -1.30 -1.38 5.82
CA SER A 43 -1.64 -1.42 4.39
C SER A 43 -0.99 -0.27 3.62
N TYR A 44 -1.76 0.59 2.95
CA TYR A 44 -1.24 1.77 2.23
C TYR A 44 -0.41 2.68 3.14
N GLY A 45 -0.74 2.81 4.44
CA GLY A 45 0.07 3.55 5.40
C GLY A 45 1.45 2.93 5.66
N ALA A 46 1.61 1.61 5.48
CA ALA A 46 2.93 0.97 5.45
C ALA A 46 3.65 1.18 4.11
N HIS A 47 2.91 1.39 3.02
CA HIS A 47 3.51 1.69 1.71
C HIS A 47 4.11 3.09 1.71
N THR A 48 3.38 4.10 2.18
CA THR A 48 3.89 5.47 2.30
C THR A 48 5.06 5.59 3.27
N GLN A 49 5.09 4.77 4.33
CA GLN A 49 6.26 4.61 5.18
C GLN A 49 7.49 4.16 4.40
N ALA A 50 7.36 3.09 3.62
CA ALA A 50 8.44 2.60 2.78
C ALA A 50 8.86 3.67 1.76
N ASP A 51 7.90 4.38 1.14
CA ASP A 51 8.17 5.43 0.17
C ASP A 51 8.96 6.60 0.78
N ALA A 52 8.54 7.11 1.94
CA ALA A 52 9.28 8.15 2.66
C ALA A 52 10.71 7.70 3.00
N ALA A 53 10.86 6.46 3.48
CA ALA A 53 12.15 5.93 3.89
C ALA A 53 13.16 5.79 2.74
N LYS A 54 12.71 5.63 1.48
CA LYS A 54 13.59 5.59 0.29
C LYS A 54 14.38 6.86 0.08
N LEU A 55 13.90 7.99 0.63
CA LEU A 55 14.59 9.28 0.57
C LEU A 55 15.41 9.58 1.83
N ASN A 56 15.50 8.63 2.76
CA ASN A 56 16.28 8.70 3.98
C ASN A 56 16.12 10.04 4.76
N PRO A 57 14.91 10.36 5.26
CA PRO A 57 14.68 11.59 6.01
C PRO A 57 15.57 11.62 7.27
N PRO A 58 16.43 12.65 7.47
CA PRO A 58 17.35 12.70 8.60
C PRO A 58 16.68 12.60 9.97
N SER A 59 15.44 13.05 10.09
CA SER A 59 14.69 13.08 11.35
C SER A 59 13.86 11.81 11.61
N LEU A 60 13.83 10.87 10.66
CA LEU A 60 13.17 9.58 10.82
C LEU A 60 13.94 8.72 11.84
N ALA A 61 13.25 8.24 12.86
CA ALA A 61 13.86 7.57 14.01
C ALA A 61 13.46 6.09 14.15
N THR A 62 12.34 5.67 13.59
CA THR A 62 11.86 4.28 13.62
C THR A 62 10.69 4.08 12.66
N MET A 63 10.48 2.84 12.22
CA MET A 63 9.31 2.46 11.40
C MET A 63 8.64 1.20 11.94
N VAL A 64 7.32 1.16 11.89
CA VAL A 64 6.52 -0.04 12.17
C VAL A 64 5.57 -0.26 11.00
N LEU A 65 5.99 -1.16 10.11
CA LEU A 65 5.30 -1.45 8.86
C LEU A 65 4.31 -2.59 9.08
N ASN A 66 3.03 -2.27 9.14
CA ASN A 66 1.99 -3.26 9.36
C ASN A 66 1.33 -3.69 8.03
N GLN A 67 1.56 -4.95 7.62
CA GLN A 67 0.95 -5.59 6.45
C GLN A 67 1.01 -4.72 5.18
N GLY A 68 2.22 -4.36 4.78
CA GLY A 68 2.47 -3.54 3.60
C GLY A 68 3.96 -3.25 3.43
N GLY A 69 4.28 -2.04 2.95
CA GLY A 69 5.63 -1.69 2.50
C GLY A 69 5.86 -2.30 1.13
N MET A 70 5.42 -1.61 0.06
CA MET A 70 5.44 -2.12 -1.31
C MET A 70 6.84 -2.52 -1.76
N ALA A 71 7.20 -3.80 -1.57
CA ALA A 71 8.51 -4.31 -1.98
C ALA A 71 8.70 -4.25 -3.50
N ASN A 72 7.80 -4.88 -4.27
CA ASN A 72 7.79 -4.82 -5.73
C ASN A 72 6.37 -5.11 -6.24
N GLY A 73 5.70 -4.10 -6.77
CA GLY A 73 4.31 -4.17 -7.27
C GLY A 73 4.09 -5.16 -8.42
N TRP A 74 5.14 -5.50 -9.18
CA TRP A 74 5.03 -6.47 -10.29
C TRP A 74 5.15 -7.93 -9.81
N ASP A 75 6.00 -8.18 -8.81
CA ASP A 75 6.18 -9.53 -8.25
C ASP A 75 5.04 -9.91 -7.29
N HIS A 76 4.61 -8.97 -6.46
CA HIS A 76 3.55 -9.14 -5.48
C HIS A 76 2.79 -7.83 -5.28
N ALA A 77 1.63 -7.86 -4.62
CA ALA A 77 0.68 -6.76 -4.61
C ALA A 77 -0.01 -6.59 -5.97
N ILE A 78 0.44 -5.74 -6.90
CA ILE A 78 -0.42 -5.35 -8.05
C ILE A 78 -0.50 -6.49 -9.06
N ARG A 79 0.61 -7.19 -9.23
CA ARG A 79 0.70 -8.44 -9.97
C ARG A 79 1.28 -9.54 -9.08
N ARG A 80 1.15 -10.79 -9.55
CA ARG A 80 1.78 -11.99 -8.98
C ARG A 80 2.60 -12.67 -10.05
N GLY A 81 3.90 -12.36 -10.10
CA GLY A 81 4.79 -12.85 -11.16
C GLY A 81 4.27 -12.54 -12.56
N GLY A 82 3.73 -11.34 -12.77
CA GLY A 82 3.16 -10.88 -14.04
C GLY A 82 1.64 -11.04 -14.18
N ALA A 83 0.98 -11.93 -13.42
CA ALA A 83 -0.49 -12.04 -13.44
C ALA A 83 -1.14 -10.87 -12.69
N PHE A 84 -2.01 -10.10 -13.35
CA PHE A 84 -2.69 -8.94 -12.74
C PHE A 84 -3.68 -9.39 -11.65
N GLU A 85 -3.57 -8.82 -10.44
CA GLU A 85 -4.52 -9.07 -9.35
C GLU A 85 -5.81 -8.27 -9.58
N LEU A 86 -6.53 -8.56 -10.67
CA LEU A 86 -7.70 -7.82 -11.14
C LEU A 86 -8.74 -7.59 -10.03
N GLY A 87 -9.08 -8.66 -9.32
CA GLY A 87 -10.05 -8.58 -8.22
C GLY A 87 -9.58 -7.63 -7.13
N ARG A 88 -8.29 -7.63 -6.78
CA ARG A 88 -7.74 -6.77 -5.73
C ARG A 88 -7.73 -5.30 -6.15
N GLU A 89 -7.19 -5.00 -7.33
CA GLU A 89 -7.07 -3.62 -7.80
C GLU A 89 -8.43 -2.98 -8.07
N MET A 90 -9.31 -3.71 -8.74
CA MET A 90 -10.65 -3.21 -9.04
C MET A 90 -11.49 -3.08 -7.76
N THR A 91 -11.46 -4.05 -6.83
CA THR A 91 -12.22 -3.93 -5.56
C THR A 91 -11.80 -2.69 -4.79
N TRP A 92 -10.49 -2.41 -4.71
CA TRP A 92 -10.00 -1.27 -3.96
C TRP A 92 -10.51 0.05 -4.57
N ALA A 93 -10.41 0.22 -5.89
CA ALA A 93 -10.98 1.37 -6.58
C ALA A 93 -12.49 1.48 -6.33
N TRP A 94 -13.19 0.35 -6.40
CA TRP A 94 -14.64 0.26 -6.22
C TRP A 94 -15.12 0.69 -4.85
N GLN A 95 -14.31 0.48 -3.81
CA GLN A 95 -14.63 0.86 -2.45
C GLN A 95 -14.28 2.33 -2.17
N GLU A 96 -13.15 2.81 -2.69
CA GLU A 96 -12.65 4.14 -2.36
C GLU A 96 -13.37 5.27 -3.12
N ILE A 97 -13.76 5.05 -4.39
CA ILE A 97 -14.48 6.06 -5.19
C ILE A 97 -15.77 6.55 -4.50
N PRO A 98 -16.74 5.69 -4.12
CA PRO A 98 -17.95 6.15 -3.45
C PRO A 98 -17.69 6.65 -2.02
N ARG A 99 -16.60 6.21 -1.38
CA ARG A 99 -16.20 6.65 -0.02
C ARG A 99 -15.67 8.08 -0.01
N GLU A 100 -15.03 8.51 -1.08
CA GLU A 100 -14.46 9.86 -1.24
C GLU A 100 -15.37 10.83 -2.01
N SER A 101 -16.41 10.33 -2.66
CA SER A 101 -17.35 11.17 -3.39
C SER A 101 -18.47 11.70 -2.50
N ASP A 102 -18.87 12.95 -2.70
CA ASP A 102 -20.12 13.51 -2.15
C ASP A 102 -21.30 13.40 -3.14
N ASP A 103 -21.04 12.99 -4.39
CA ASP A 103 -22.05 12.87 -5.43
C ASP A 103 -22.96 11.64 -5.20
N PRO A 104 -24.27 11.83 -4.96
CA PRO A 104 -25.20 10.72 -4.75
C PRO A 104 -25.35 9.81 -5.97
N VAL A 105 -25.15 10.33 -7.20
CA VAL A 105 -25.20 9.53 -8.43
C VAL A 105 -24.04 8.54 -8.47
N VAL A 106 -22.85 8.98 -8.07
CA VAL A 106 -21.68 8.11 -7.96
C VAL A 106 -21.92 7.03 -6.91
N LYS A 107 -22.45 7.39 -5.73
CA LYS A 107 -22.76 6.42 -4.67
C LYS A 107 -23.76 5.35 -5.13
N GLU A 108 -24.84 5.77 -5.79
CA GLU A 108 -25.86 4.85 -6.30
C GLU A 108 -25.32 3.94 -7.43
N LEU A 109 -24.49 4.47 -8.33
CA LEU A 109 -23.86 3.68 -9.39
C LEU A 109 -23.06 2.51 -8.82
N PHE A 110 -22.22 2.75 -7.82
CA PHE A 110 -21.38 1.71 -7.22
C PHE A 110 -22.17 0.76 -6.31
N ALA A 111 -23.31 1.20 -5.77
CA ALA A 111 -24.21 0.36 -4.96
C ALA A 111 -25.10 -0.57 -5.81
N SER A 112 -25.46 -0.15 -7.02
CA SER A 112 -26.33 -0.91 -7.93
C SER A 112 -25.61 -1.96 -8.78
N GLU A 113 -24.29 -1.88 -8.87
CA GLU A 113 -23.45 -2.77 -9.68
C GLU A 113 -22.67 -3.78 -8.79
N ASP A 114 -22.52 -5.02 -9.26
CA ASP A 114 -21.68 -6.03 -8.58
C ASP A 114 -20.28 -6.04 -9.18
N VAL A 115 -19.28 -5.59 -8.40
CA VAL A 115 -17.86 -5.58 -8.78
C VAL A 115 -17.37 -6.93 -9.32
N ARG A 116 -17.93 -8.06 -8.86
CA ARG A 116 -17.54 -9.41 -9.34
C ARG A 116 -17.97 -9.67 -10.77
N ALA A 117 -19.07 -9.07 -11.23
CA ALA A 117 -19.50 -9.14 -12.62
C ALA A 117 -18.48 -8.45 -13.54
N TRP A 118 -17.78 -7.43 -13.03
CA TRP A 118 -16.76 -6.69 -13.76
C TRP A 118 -15.43 -7.45 -13.89
N TYR A 119 -15.11 -8.38 -12.99
CA TYR A 119 -13.94 -9.26 -13.14
C TYR A 119 -14.03 -10.15 -14.37
N SER A 120 -15.25 -10.57 -14.74
CA SER A 120 -15.48 -11.51 -15.85
C SER A 120 -15.66 -10.80 -17.19
N ALA A 121 -15.56 -9.47 -17.24
CA ALA A 121 -16.00 -8.67 -18.38
C ALA A 121 -14.91 -8.41 -19.46
N LEU A 122 -13.89 -9.27 -19.53
CA LEU A 122 -12.77 -9.13 -20.47
C LEU A 122 -13.15 -9.50 -21.92
N PRO A 123 -12.63 -8.80 -22.96
CA PRO A 123 -11.88 -7.54 -22.96
C PRO A 123 -12.74 -6.29 -23.30
N LEU A 124 -14.06 -6.44 -23.48
CA LEU A 124 -14.90 -5.38 -24.04
C LEU A 124 -15.27 -4.28 -23.04
N ARG A 125 -15.32 -4.56 -21.74
CA ARG A 125 -15.76 -3.60 -20.69
C ARG A 125 -14.65 -2.93 -19.88
N LEU A 126 -13.38 -3.20 -20.18
CA LEU A 126 -12.24 -2.58 -19.48
C LEU A 126 -11.49 -1.59 -20.39
N ARG A 127 -12.25 -0.82 -21.17
CA ARG A 127 -11.75 0.35 -21.92
C ARG A 127 -12.08 1.63 -21.14
N GLU A 128 -11.36 2.70 -21.44
CA GLU A 128 -11.64 4.02 -20.89
C GLU A 128 -13.11 4.39 -21.10
N GLY A 129 -13.77 4.88 -20.04
CA GLY A 129 -15.16 5.30 -20.07
C GLY A 129 -16.20 4.18 -20.08
N THR A 130 -15.79 2.91 -20.02
CA THR A 130 -16.74 1.76 -20.16
C THR A 130 -17.07 1.05 -18.87
N SER A 131 -16.42 1.42 -17.76
CA SER A 131 -16.66 0.87 -16.42
C SER A 131 -17.12 1.95 -15.44
N PRO A 132 -17.75 1.59 -14.31
CA PRO A 132 -18.10 2.55 -13.26
C PRO A 132 -16.92 3.35 -12.73
N LEU A 133 -15.68 2.86 -12.89
CA LEU A 133 -14.48 3.62 -12.54
C LEU A 133 -14.36 4.95 -13.29
N ALA A 134 -14.98 5.09 -14.47
CA ALA A 134 -15.02 6.33 -15.24
C ALA A 134 -15.68 7.50 -14.49
N ALA A 135 -16.47 7.23 -13.46
CA ALA A 135 -17.01 8.25 -12.55
C ALA A 135 -15.91 8.97 -11.74
N ALA A 136 -14.72 8.38 -11.64
CA ALA A 136 -13.53 8.99 -11.03
C ALA A 136 -12.32 8.79 -11.97
N PRO A 137 -12.09 9.74 -12.91
CA PRO A 137 -11.12 9.57 -13.98
C PRO A 137 -9.69 9.24 -13.52
N ASN A 138 -9.25 9.77 -12.38
CA ASN A 138 -7.96 9.45 -11.80
C ASN A 138 -7.87 7.99 -11.33
N PHE A 139 -8.96 7.42 -10.82
CA PHE A 139 -9.03 6.01 -10.45
C PHE A 139 -9.02 5.09 -11.67
N GLU A 140 -9.80 5.42 -12.69
CA GLU A 140 -9.78 4.67 -13.96
C GLU A 140 -8.40 4.72 -14.61
N ALA A 141 -7.76 5.89 -14.62
CA ALA A 141 -6.45 6.09 -15.24
C ALA A 141 -5.35 5.23 -14.59
N TYR A 142 -5.22 5.23 -13.26
CA TYR A 142 -4.19 4.39 -12.63
C TYR A 142 -4.49 2.90 -12.82
N PHE A 143 -5.77 2.50 -12.67
CA PHE A 143 -6.17 1.11 -12.81
C PHE A 143 -5.87 0.56 -14.21
N LEU A 144 -6.23 1.32 -15.25
CA LEU A 144 -5.95 0.93 -16.63
C LEU A 144 -4.47 0.97 -16.95
N ASN A 145 -3.71 1.91 -16.38
CA ASN A 145 -2.25 1.94 -16.54
C ASN A 145 -1.59 0.69 -15.95
N GLU A 146 -1.96 0.30 -14.72
CA GLU A 146 -1.47 -0.93 -14.08
C GLU A 146 -1.88 -2.19 -14.87
N LEU A 147 -3.13 -2.26 -15.32
CA LEU A 147 -3.66 -3.36 -16.12
C LEU A 147 -2.89 -3.53 -17.43
N ARG A 148 -2.60 -2.42 -18.13
CA ARG A 148 -1.93 -2.40 -19.44
C ARG A 148 -0.41 -2.63 -19.35
N SER A 149 0.23 -2.22 -18.26
CA SER A 149 1.66 -2.46 -18.00
C SER A 149 1.95 -3.91 -17.62
N ALA A 150 1.80 -4.84 -18.55
CA ALA A 150 1.94 -6.28 -18.27
C ALA A 150 3.38 -6.70 -17.94
N ASP A 151 4.33 -6.25 -18.75
CA ASP A 151 5.74 -6.66 -18.64
C ASP A 151 6.48 -5.86 -17.56
N TYR A 152 7.47 -6.48 -16.94
CA TYR A 152 8.38 -5.76 -16.03
C TYR A 152 9.21 -4.75 -16.82
N GLY A 153 9.24 -3.51 -16.37
CA GLY A 153 9.88 -2.41 -17.07
C GLY A 153 9.94 -1.14 -16.21
N GLU A 154 10.28 -0.01 -16.81
CA GLU A 154 10.54 1.26 -16.09
C GLU A 154 9.36 1.71 -15.21
N PHE A 155 8.12 1.47 -15.63
CA PHE A 155 6.94 1.74 -14.81
C PHE A 155 7.02 1.03 -13.44
N TRP A 156 7.39 -0.25 -13.43
CA TRP A 156 7.47 -1.08 -12.22
C TRP A 156 8.72 -0.84 -11.38
N LYS A 157 9.67 -0.04 -11.86
CA LYS A 157 10.83 0.39 -11.07
C LYS A 157 10.59 1.71 -10.35
N GLY A 158 9.45 2.36 -10.58
CA GLY A 158 9.13 3.64 -9.98
C GLY A 158 9.12 3.61 -8.45
N ILE A 159 9.53 4.72 -7.85
CA ILE A 159 9.72 4.83 -6.39
C ILE A 159 8.49 4.43 -5.58
N GLY A 160 7.26 4.73 -6.00
CA GLY A 160 6.03 4.33 -5.28
C GLY A 160 5.62 2.86 -5.45
N LEU A 161 6.24 2.15 -6.39
CA LEU A 161 5.85 0.79 -6.81
C LEU A 161 6.88 -0.27 -6.44
N ASN A 162 8.10 0.14 -6.12
CA ASN A 162 9.21 -0.79 -5.93
C ASN A 162 10.15 -0.26 -4.87
N TRP A 163 10.22 -0.93 -3.73
CA TRP A 163 11.17 -0.64 -2.68
C TRP A 163 12.46 -1.41 -2.85
N VAL A 164 12.44 -2.57 -3.52
CA VAL A 164 13.63 -3.40 -3.77
C VAL A 164 14.71 -2.61 -4.51
N GLU A 165 14.33 -1.81 -5.51
CA GLU A 165 15.26 -0.95 -6.28
C GLU A 165 15.92 0.15 -5.43
N TYR A 166 15.43 0.42 -4.21
CA TYR A 166 15.85 1.51 -3.34
C TYR A 166 16.27 1.05 -1.94
N TYR A 167 16.46 -0.26 -1.72
CA TYR A 167 16.86 -0.77 -0.40
C TYR A 167 18.20 -0.22 0.06
N GLU A 168 19.14 0.06 -0.85
CA GLU A 168 20.42 0.67 -0.49
C GLU A 168 20.23 2.09 0.07
N ASP A 169 19.42 2.92 -0.61
CA ASP A 169 19.13 4.31 -0.22
C ASP A 169 18.19 4.44 0.99
N THR A 170 17.45 3.38 1.30
CA THR A 170 16.46 3.38 2.39
C THR A 170 17.08 3.73 3.75
N ALA A 171 16.37 4.51 4.56
CA ALA A 171 16.81 4.92 5.89
C ALA A 171 17.31 3.74 6.76
N ASP A 172 18.45 3.93 7.43
CA ASP A 172 19.03 2.94 8.36
C ASP A 172 18.54 3.17 9.80
N VAL A 173 17.24 2.93 10.02
CA VAL A 173 16.55 3.09 11.30
C VAL A 173 16.01 1.76 11.81
N PRO A 174 15.69 1.63 13.12
CA PRO A 174 14.98 0.45 13.60
C PRO A 174 13.66 0.23 12.85
N MET A 175 13.42 -1.00 12.40
CA MET A 175 12.22 -1.38 11.65
C MET A 175 11.56 -2.62 12.24
N LEU A 176 10.26 -2.55 12.49
CA LEU A 176 9.42 -3.71 12.77
C LEU A 176 8.49 -3.97 11.58
N HIS A 177 8.71 -5.08 10.88
CA HIS A 177 7.80 -5.58 9.86
C HIS A 177 6.77 -6.50 10.51
N ILE A 178 5.48 -6.23 10.32
CA ILE A 178 4.38 -7.05 10.81
C ILE A 178 3.65 -7.62 9.60
N GLY A 179 3.51 -8.94 9.52
CA GLY A 179 2.80 -9.65 8.47
C GLY A 179 1.75 -10.59 9.04
N GLY A 180 0.84 -11.06 8.19
CA GLY A 180 -0.10 -12.14 8.53
C GLY A 180 0.10 -13.34 7.62
N TRP A 181 0.02 -14.57 8.14
CA TRP A 181 0.12 -15.79 7.33
C TRP A 181 -0.93 -15.84 6.20
N TYR A 182 -2.07 -15.19 6.40
CA TYR A 182 -3.17 -15.08 5.44
C TYR A 182 -3.30 -13.67 4.86
N ASP A 183 -2.26 -12.85 4.99
CA ASP A 183 -2.20 -11.49 4.46
C ASP A 183 -1.70 -11.50 3.00
N ILE A 184 -2.28 -10.60 2.21
CA ILE A 184 -1.97 -10.45 0.79
C ILE A 184 -0.55 -9.90 0.53
N PHE A 185 0.06 -9.18 1.45
CA PHE A 185 1.38 -8.57 1.28
C PHE A 185 2.53 -9.39 1.88
N LEU A 186 2.25 -10.50 2.56
CA LEU A 186 3.23 -11.28 3.33
C LEU A 186 4.52 -11.60 2.55
N ARG A 187 4.40 -11.99 1.28
CA ARG A 187 5.58 -12.28 0.42
C ARG A 187 6.55 -11.09 0.39
N GLY A 188 6.03 -9.88 0.16
CA GLY A 188 6.81 -8.66 0.16
C GLY A 188 7.32 -8.26 1.54
N THR A 189 6.52 -8.49 2.58
CA THR A 189 6.93 -8.24 3.97
C THR A 189 8.13 -9.10 4.38
N ILE A 190 8.10 -10.41 4.13
CA ILE A 190 9.20 -11.34 4.43
C ILE A 190 10.42 -11.03 3.55
N GLY A 191 10.21 -10.74 2.26
CA GLY A 191 11.28 -10.37 1.34
C GLY A 191 12.02 -9.11 1.80
N SER A 192 11.27 -8.04 2.13
CA SER A 192 11.83 -6.78 2.62
C SER A 192 12.60 -6.97 3.92
N TYR A 193 12.02 -7.68 4.89
CA TYR A 193 12.71 -8.01 6.14
C TYR A 193 14.04 -8.73 5.89
N SER A 194 14.04 -9.73 4.99
CA SER A 194 15.21 -10.58 4.76
C SER A 194 16.39 -9.80 4.17
N GLU A 195 16.13 -8.94 3.18
CA GLU A 195 17.17 -8.11 2.57
C GLU A 195 17.57 -6.93 3.44
N LEU A 196 16.60 -6.18 4.00
CA LEU A 196 16.91 -5.02 4.83
C LEU A 196 17.67 -5.42 6.10
N ARG A 197 17.35 -6.56 6.73
CA ARG A 197 18.12 -7.09 7.88
C ARG A 197 19.59 -7.34 7.53
N ARG A 198 19.90 -7.67 6.27
CA ARG A 198 21.27 -7.91 5.80
C ARG A 198 21.98 -6.59 5.46
N LEU A 199 21.24 -5.62 4.91
CA LEU A 199 21.79 -4.36 4.41
C LEU A 199 21.94 -3.29 5.50
N LYS A 200 21.05 -3.26 6.49
CA LYS A 200 20.96 -2.20 7.49
C LYS A 200 21.70 -2.56 8.78
N SER A 201 22.30 -1.54 9.40
CA SER A 201 23.00 -1.70 10.68
C SER A 201 22.04 -1.63 11.87
N SER A 202 20.94 -0.88 11.73
CA SER A 202 19.89 -0.77 12.71
C SER A 202 19.08 -2.07 12.85
N PRO A 203 18.43 -2.31 14.01
CA PRO A 203 17.62 -3.51 14.23
C PRO A 203 16.42 -3.59 13.27
N VAL A 204 16.43 -4.59 12.40
CA VAL A 204 15.25 -5.00 11.62
C VAL A 204 14.65 -6.27 12.26
N ARG A 205 13.33 -6.28 12.50
CA ARG A 205 12.59 -7.37 13.14
C ARG A 205 11.35 -7.74 12.32
N LEU A 206 10.91 -8.98 12.47
CA LEU A 206 9.72 -9.52 11.81
C LEU A 206 8.80 -10.15 12.86
N LEU A 207 7.52 -9.82 12.78
CA LEU A 207 6.42 -10.47 13.50
C LEU A 207 5.42 -11.00 12.47
N VAL A 208 5.08 -12.29 12.53
CA VAL A 208 4.05 -12.88 11.68
C VAL A 208 3.07 -13.66 12.54
N GLY A 209 1.81 -13.24 12.53
CA GLY A 209 0.71 -13.94 13.19
C GLY A 209 -0.26 -14.58 12.19
N PRO A 210 -1.27 -15.31 12.67
CA PRO A 210 -2.23 -16.01 11.82
C PRO A 210 -3.32 -15.07 11.28
N TRP A 211 -2.95 -13.88 10.83
CA TRP A 211 -3.88 -12.80 10.48
C TRP A 211 -4.16 -12.74 8.98
N THR A 212 -5.38 -12.32 8.65
CA THR A 212 -5.72 -11.76 7.34
C THR A 212 -5.28 -10.29 7.25
N HIS A 213 -5.45 -9.69 6.08
CA HIS A 213 -5.24 -8.25 5.90
C HIS A 213 -6.09 -7.41 6.86
N SER A 214 -5.46 -6.44 7.54
CA SER A 214 -5.96 -5.62 8.65
C SER A 214 -6.61 -6.41 9.79
N GLY A 215 -6.18 -7.66 9.99
CA GLY A 215 -6.81 -8.64 10.88
C GLY A 215 -6.09 -8.87 12.21
N ASN A 216 -5.11 -8.05 12.58
CA ASN A 216 -4.18 -8.34 13.68
C ASN A 216 -4.84 -8.47 15.06
N ALA A 217 -5.95 -7.76 15.26
CA ALA A 217 -6.73 -7.81 16.49
C ALA A 217 -7.71 -9.00 16.55
N ARG A 218 -7.75 -9.87 15.53
CA ARG A 218 -8.62 -11.04 15.48
C ARG A 218 -7.88 -12.28 15.96
N THR A 219 -8.62 -13.18 16.61
CA THR A 219 -8.09 -14.48 17.05
C THR A 219 -8.16 -15.54 15.95
N TYR A 220 -8.88 -15.30 14.85
CA TYR A 220 -9.16 -16.28 13.82
C TYR A 220 -8.79 -15.80 12.41
N ALA A 221 -8.60 -16.76 11.50
CA ALA A 221 -8.54 -16.54 10.06
C ALA A 221 -9.29 -17.66 9.34
N GLY A 222 -10.28 -17.29 8.52
CA GLY A 222 -11.23 -18.26 7.96
C GLY A 222 -11.97 -18.99 9.07
N ASP A 223 -12.02 -20.32 8.97
CA ASP A 223 -12.76 -21.18 9.91
C ASP A 223 -11.90 -21.67 11.10
N VAL A 224 -10.69 -21.12 11.29
CA VAL A 224 -9.75 -21.54 12.34
C VAL A 224 -9.52 -20.41 13.34
N ASP A 225 -9.80 -20.69 14.61
CA ASP A 225 -9.47 -19.84 15.76
C ASP A 225 -8.13 -20.26 16.37
N PHE A 226 -7.24 -19.29 16.57
CA PHE A 226 -5.89 -19.44 17.12
C PHE A 226 -5.80 -18.96 18.58
N GLY A 227 -6.93 -18.54 19.17
CA GLY A 227 -7.04 -18.15 20.57
C GLY A 227 -6.65 -16.69 20.84
N PRO A 228 -6.90 -16.19 22.06
CA PRO A 228 -6.74 -14.78 22.42
C PRO A 228 -5.30 -14.28 22.32
N GLU A 229 -4.30 -15.14 22.50
CA GLU A 229 -2.88 -14.78 22.37
C GLU A 229 -2.45 -14.48 20.93
N ALA A 230 -3.25 -14.91 19.94
CA ALA A 230 -3.00 -14.58 18.55
C ALA A 230 -3.37 -13.13 18.21
N ALA A 231 -4.27 -12.50 18.96
CA ALA A 231 -4.68 -11.12 18.71
C ALA A 231 -3.66 -10.14 19.32
N ILE A 232 -3.16 -9.20 18.51
CA ILE A 232 -2.40 -8.05 19.00
C ILE A 232 -3.26 -6.79 18.82
N ALA A 233 -3.33 -5.97 19.86
CA ALA A 233 -3.94 -4.65 19.75
C ALA A 233 -3.06 -3.74 18.89
N ASP A 234 -3.69 -2.84 18.14
CA ASP A 234 -3.01 -1.72 17.47
C ASP A 234 -2.45 -0.72 18.48
#